data_AF-A0AAJ1HWU9-F1
#
_entry.id   AF-A0AAJ1HWU9-F1
#
_cell.length_a   1.000
_cell.length_b   1.000
_cell.length_c   1.000
_cell.angle_alpha   90.00
_cell.angle_beta   90.00
_cell.angle_gamma   90.00
#
_symmetry.space_group_name_H-M   'P 1'
#
loop_
_entity.id
_entity.type
_entity.pdbx_description
1 polymer ?
#
loop_
_entity_poly.entity_id
_entity_poly.type
_entity_poly.pdbx_seq_one_letter_code
_entity_poly.pdbx_strand_id
1 'polypeptide(L)'
;MSDNSIATGQGQTEHLGLPLPGSTLEVDLPKLIRALEIIDEEVARRAVSQQVVDSLDLIRLAINDLGANKVEKVNTKTGKTIVLKPEDMALGPANGPSKTVITYDGSGRVSTVVETVDGQLATTTVAYNADGTVNTVTTTYRGRTRTETMAYVSGRVSGSNASEVQA
;
A
#
# COMPACT_ATOMS: atom_id res chain seq x y z
N MET A 1 12.35 82.03 -34.93
CA MET A 1 12.87 81.02 -33.98
C MET A 1 13.46 81.82 -32.83
N SER A 2 12.78 81.85 -31.69
CA SER A 2 13.19 82.68 -30.56
C SER A 2 12.55 82.15 -29.29
N ASP A 3 13.40 81.96 -28.28
CA ASP A 3 13.10 81.72 -26.87
C ASP A 3 11.91 82.52 -26.36
N ASN A 4 11.21 81.99 -25.36
CA ASN A 4 10.82 82.87 -24.27
C ASN A 4 10.68 82.14 -22.93
N SER A 5 11.55 82.58 -22.02
CA SER A 5 11.62 82.22 -20.62
C SER A 5 10.38 82.62 -19.81
N ILE A 6 10.20 81.92 -18.71
CA ILE A 6 9.23 82.12 -17.64
C ILE A 6 9.24 83.59 -17.16
N ALA A 7 8.06 84.20 -17.03
CA ALA A 7 7.87 85.39 -16.20
C ALA A 7 6.66 85.20 -15.28
N THR A 8 6.98 85.25 -13.99
CA THR A 8 6.13 85.30 -12.81
C THR A 8 5.11 86.45 -12.83
N GLY A 9 3.88 86.20 -12.38
CA GLY A 9 2.89 87.25 -12.15
C GLY A 9 1.67 86.75 -11.40
N GLN A 10 1.67 86.96 -10.07
CA GLN A 10 0.50 86.85 -9.20
C GLN A 10 -0.65 87.73 -9.71
N GLY A 11 -1.89 87.28 -9.53
CA GLY A 11 -3.06 88.09 -9.87
C GLY A 11 -4.37 87.42 -9.48
N GLN A 12 -4.65 87.36 -8.18
CA GLN A 12 -5.99 87.09 -7.68
C GLN A 12 -6.95 88.22 -8.10
N THR A 13 -8.16 87.86 -8.55
CA THR A 13 -9.41 88.59 -8.27
C THR A 13 -10.48 87.53 -7.98
N GLU A 14 -10.73 87.24 -6.70
CA GLU A 14 -11.84 87.77 -5.90
C GLU A 14 -13.24 87.35 -6.38
N HIS A 15 -13.75 86.26 -5.79
CA HIS A 15 -15.12 86.25 -5.26
C HIS A 15 -15.31 85.27 -4.09
N LEU A 16 -14.45 84.25 -3.86
CA LEU A 16 -14.71 83.32 -2.72
C LEU A 16 -13.58 83.06 -1.75
N GLY A 17 -12.36 83.56 -1.94
CA GLY A 17 -11.29 83.48 -0.92
C GLY A 17 -10.98 82.06 -0.40
N LEU A 18 -11.53 81.02 -1.04
CA LEU A 18 -11.24 79.64 -0.70
C LEU A 18 -9.91 79.30 -1.37
N PRO A 19 -8.90 78.86 -0.61
CA PRO A 19 -7.71 78.30 -1.21
C PRO A 19 -8.17 77.21 -2.19
N LEU A 20 -7.69 77.24 -3.44
CA LEU A 20 -7.67 76.01 -4.21
C LEU A 20 -6.91 75.02 -3.33
N PRO A 21 -7.47 73.83 -3.02
CA PRO A 21 -6.74 72.86 -2.23
C PRO A 21 -5.41 72.64 -2.96
N GLY A 22 -4.30 73.06 -2.32
CA GLY A 22 -2.96 72.81 -2.85
C GLY A 22 -2.88 71.33 -3.16
N SER A 23 -2.32 70.97 -4.32
CA SER A 23 -2.36 69.63 -4.91
C SER A 23 -1.87 68.54 -3.96
N THR A 24 -2.71 68.10 -3.01
CA THR A 24 -2.41 66.98 -2.11
C THR A 24 -2.16 65.73 -2.93
N LEU A 25 -2.73 65.67 -4.12
CA LEU A 25 -2.48 64.71 -5.19
C LEU A 25 -0.99 64.42 -5.44
N GLU A 26 -0.10 65.42 -5.48
CA GLU A 26 1.34 65.19 -5.74
C GLU A 26 2.03 64.48 -4.57
N VAL A 27 1.51 64.65 -3.35
CA VAL A 27 2.02 64.04 -2.12
C VAL A 27 1.31 62.72 -1.80
N ASP A 28 0.05 62.58 -2.18
CA ASP A 28 -0.81 61.43 -1.88
C ASP A 28 -0.61 60.30 -2.89
N LEU A 29 -0.30 60.61 -4.16
CA LEU A 29 -0.07 59.60 -5.19
C LEU A 29 1.14 58.68 -4.88
N PRO A 30 2.31 59.20 -4.47
CA PRO A 30 3.44 58.33 -4.06
C PRO A 30 3.14 57.47 -2.83
N LYS A 31 2.37 58.01 -1.86
CA LYS A 31 1.95 57.24 -0.67
C LYS A 31 1.00 56.11 -1.06
N LEU A 32 0.09 56.35 -2.00
CA LEU A 32 -0.81 55.33 -2.52
C LEU A 32 -0.07 54.25 -3.31
N ILE A 33 0.90 54.64 -4.15
CA ILE A 33 1.78 53.69 -4.85
C ILE A 33 2.53 52.81 -3.85
N ARG A 34 3.10 53.41 -2.80
CA ARG A 34 3.80 52.65 -1.75
C ARG A 34 2.87 51.71 -0.98
N ALA A 35 1.66 52.16 -0.68
CA ALA A 35 0.66 51.31 -0.03
C ALA A 35 0.27 50.12 -0.92
N LEU A 36 0.14 50.33 -2.23
CA LEU A 36 -0.13 49.26 -3.20
C LEU A 36 1.02 48.25 -3.26
N GLU A 37 2.28 48.69 -3.30
CA GLU A 37 3.45 47.78 -3.23
C GLU A 37 3.41 46.89 -1.97
N ILE A 38 3.11 47.48 -0.81
CA ILE A 38 3.01 46.75 0.46
C ILE A 38 1.88 45.72 0.43
N ILE A 39 0.74 46.10 -0.17
CA ILE A 39 -0.41 45.21 -0.33
C ILE A 39 -0.06 44.04 -1.26
N ASP A 40 0.59 44.31 -2.40
CA ASP A 40 0.99 43.27 -3.35
C ASP A 40 1.96 42.26 -2.73
N GLU A 41 2.95 42.74 -1.97
CA GLU A 41 3.87 41.88 -1.23
C GLU A 41 3.12 41.03 -0.18
N GLU A 42 2.15 41.61 0.52
CA GLU A 42 1.35 40.90 1.52
C GLU A 42 0.41 39.86 0.89
N VAL A 43 -0.17 40.16 -0.27
CA VAL A 43 -0.96 39.21 -1.06
C VAL A 43 -0.09 38.04 -1.51
N ALA A 44 1.13 38.29 -2.00
CA ALA A 44 2.07 37.25 -2.37
C ALA A 44 2.47 36.37 -1.18
N ARG A 45 2.75 36.96 0.00
CA ARG A 45 3.03 36.21 1.24
C ARG A 45 1.86 35.32 1.65
N ARG A 46 0.62 35.82 1.53
CA ARG A 46 -0.60 35.05 1.84
C ARG A 46 -0.82 33.91 0.85
N ALA A 47 -0.55 34.12 -0.44
CA ALA A 47 -0.62 33.07 -1.44
C ALA A 47 0.38 31.93 -1.15
N VAL A 48 1.62 32.26 -0.78
CA VAL A 48 2.62 31.25 -0.36
C VAL A 48 2.16 30.54 0.92
N SER A 49 1.62 31.27 1.90
CA SER A 49 1.08 30.68 3.13
C SER A 49 -0.05 29.69 2.84
N GLN A 50 -0.94 30.01 1.89
CA GLN A 50 -2.01 29.11 1.47
C GLN A 50 -1.47 27.85 0.79
N GLN A 51 -0.49 27.99 -0.11
CA GLN A 51 0.15 26.84 -0.76
C GLN A 51 0.81 25.89 0.26
N VAL A 52 1.41 26.43 1.33
CA VAL A 52 1.97 25.63 2.42
C VAL A 52 0.88 24.89 3.19
N VAL A 53 -0.26 25.54 3.49
CA VAL A 53 -1.41 24.89 4.14
C VAL A 53 -1.94 23.74 3.29
N ASP A 54 -2.16 23.98 2.00
CA ASP A 54 -2.66 22.95 1.06
C ASP A 54 -1.68 21.76 0.98
N SER A 55 -0.37 22.05 0.92
CA SER A 55 0.68 21.02 0.92
C SER A 55 0.69 20.20 2.20
N LEU A 56 0.49 20.83 3.37
CA LEU A 56 0.42 20.13 4.65
C LEU A 56 -0.81 19.22 4.73
N ASP A 57 -1.95 19.64 4.17
CA ASP A 57 -3.16 18.82 4.14
C ASP A 57 -3.01 17.61 3.20
N LEU A 58 -2.37 17.78 2.04
CA LEU A 58 -2.01 16.67 1.15
C LEU A 58 -1.02 15.70 1.82
N ILE A 59 -0.02 16.20 2.54
CA ILE A 59 0.93 15.36 3.29
C ILE A 59 0.20 14.59 4.40
N ARG A 60 -0.72 15.23 5.13
CA ARG A 60 -1.53 14.55 6.16
C ARG A 60 -2.39 13.45 5.56
N LEU A 61 -3.03 13.71 4.42
CA LEU A 61 -3.81 12.71 3.70
C LEU A 61 -2.91 11.53 3.27
N ALA A 62 -1.76 11.82 2.66
CA ALA A 62 -0.80 10.80 2.26
C ALA A 62 -0.27 9.98 3.45
N ILE A 63 -0.02 10.61 4.61
CA ILE A 63 0.38 9.90 5.84
C ILE A 63 -0.74 9.00 6.36
N ASN A 64 -1.99 9.47 6.35
CA ASN A 64 -3.14 8.67 6.76
C ASN A 64 -3.34 7.48 5.82
N ASP A 65 -3.23 7.69 4.51
CA ASP A 65 -3.33 6.63 3.51
C ASP A 65 -2.19 5.62 3.65
N LEU A 66 -0.95 6.06 3.88
CA LEU A 66 0.20 5.19 4.17
C LEU A 66 0.06 4.48 5.53
N GLY A 67 -0.66 5.07 6.48
CA GLY A 67 -0.99 4.46 7.77
C GLY A 67 -1.98 3.32 7.59
N ALA A 68 -3.07 3.56 6.85
CA ALA A 68 -4.16 2.62 6.65
C ALA A 68 -3.87 1.52 5.60
N ASN A 69 -3.03 1.80 4.60
CA ASN A 69 -2.76 0.90 3.46
C ASN A 69 -1.36 0.28 3.47
N LYS A 70 -0.63 0.34 4.59
CA LYS A 70 0.50 -0.57 4.76
C LYS A 70 -0.01 -2.01 4.69
N VAL A 71 0.89 -2.95 4.39
CA VAL A 71 0.58 -4.37 4.58
C VAL A 71 0.46 -4.59 6.09
N GLU A 72 -0.70 -4.25 6.66
CA GLU A 72 -0.99 -4.39 8.08
C GLU A 72 -1.24 -5.85 8.44
N LYS A 73 -1.55 -6.68 7.43
CA LYS A 73 -1.85 -8.09 7.57
C LYS A 73 -1.36 -8.88 6.36
N VAL A 74 -0.65 -9.97 6.63
CA VAL A 74 -0.43 -11.07 5.67
C VAL A 74 -0.90 -12.33 6.36
N ASN A 75 -1.90 -13.00 5.79
CA ASN A 75 -2.58 -14.15 6.41
C ASN A 75 -3.07 -13.82 7.83
N THR A 76 -2.58 -14.49 8.87
CA THR A 76 -2.97 -14.24 10.26
C THR A 76 -2.03 -13.31 11.02
N LYS A 77 -0.93 -12.86 10.38
CA LYS A 77 0.08 -11.98 11.01
C LYS A 77 -0.29 -10.53 10.81
N THR A 78 -0.15 -9.73 11.87
CA THR A 78 -0.40 -8.28 11.83
C THR A 78 0.83 -7.49 12.31
N GLY A 79 1.01 -6.27 11.80
CA GLY A 79 2.01 -5.33 12.31
C GLY A 79 2.84 -4.62 11.23
N LYS A 80 3.62 -3.61 11.65
CA LYS A 80 4.47 -2.79 10.76
C LYS A 80 5.67 -3.53 10.17
N THR A 81 6.10 -4.61 10.82
CA THR A 81 7.13 -5.56 10.34
C THR A 81 6.50 -6.94 10.38
N ILE A 82 6.30 -7.56 9.22
CA ILE A 82 5.74 -8.90 9.12
C ILE A 82 6.88 -9.88 8.85
N VAL A 83 7.18 -10.72 9.83
CA VAL A 83 8.06 -11.87 9.66
C VAL A 83 7.19 -13.05 9.29
N LEU A 84 7.33 -13.54 8.07
CA LEU A 84 6.67 -14.74 7.59
C LEU A 84 7.55 -15.95 7.90
N LYS A 85 6.95 -16.96 8.53
CA LYS A 85 7.54 -18.30 8.59
C LYS A 85 7.10 -19.10 7.36
N PRO A 86 7.77 -20.21 7.02
CA PRO A 86 7.33 -21.08 5.92
C PRO A 86 5.85 -21.47 6.00
N GLU A 87 5.31 -21.72 7.21
CA GLU A 87 3.88 -21.99 7.40
C GLU A 87 2.95 -20.83 7.01
N ASP A 88 3.44 -19.59 7.02
CA ASP A 88 2.68 -18.41 6.64
C ASP A 88 2.72 -18.17 5.12
N MET A 89 3.55 -18.89 4.35
CA MET A 89 3.67 -18.70 2.90
C MET A 89 2.96 -19.77 2.08
N ALA A 90 2.37 -20.78 2.74
CA ALA A 90 1.84 -21.99 2.09
C ALA A 90 2.83 -22.69 1.13
N LEU A 91 4.11 -22.34 1.22
CA LEU A 91 5.18 -23.05 0.54
C LEU A 91 5.41 -24.32 1.36
N GLY A 92 5.12 -25.48 0.77
CA GLY A 92 5.62 -26.75 1.30
C GLY A 92 7.15 -26.69 1.47
N PRO A 93 7.77 -27.68 2.14
CA PRO A 93 9.20 -27.65 2.43
C PRO A 93 9.99 -27.37 1.15
N ALA A 94 10.68 -26.22 1.10
CA ALA A 94 11.44 -25.78 -0.07
C ALA A 94 12.57 -26.76 -0.46
N ASN A 95 12.84 -27.79 0.36
CA ASN A 95 13.89 -28.79 0.18
C ASN A 95 13.40 -30.25 0.33
N GLY A 96 12.08 -30.50 0.31
CA GLY A 96 11.54 -31.83 0.58
C GLY A 96 11.80 -32.31 2.03
N PRO A 97 11.54 -33.58 2.33
CA PRO A 97 11.69 -34.12 3.69
C PRO A 97 13.16 -34.31 4.10
N SER A 98 13.48 -34.05 5.37
CA SER A 98 14.81 -34.31 5.93
C SER A 98 15.06 -35.80 6.22
N LYS A 99 14.00 -36.59 6.27
CA LYS A 99 14.03 -38.04 6.43
C LYS A 99 12.78 -38.65 5.82
N THR A 100 12.94 -39.78 5.14
CA THR A 100 11.83 -40.61 4.66
C THR A 100 12.02 -42.02 5.19
N VAL A 101 10.96 -42.59 5.77
CA VAL A 101 10.88 -44.00 6.20
C VAL A 101 9.76 -44.67 5.42
N ILE A 102 10.08 -45.77 4.75
CA ILE A 102 9.12 -46.54 3.96
C ILE A 102 8.95 -47.91 4.62
N THR A 103 7.70 -48.27 4.92
CA THR A 103 7.33 -49.57 5.47
C THR A 103 6.55 -50.36 4.43
N TYR A 104 6.84 -51.65 4.33
CA TYR A 104 6.17 -52.56 3.39
C TYR A 104 5.21 -53.50 4.13
N ASP A 105 4.12 -53.90 3.49
CA ASP A 105 3.20 -54.92 3.98
C ASP A 105 3.79 -56.34 3.82
N GLY A 106 3.06 -57.36 4.29
CA GLY A 106 3.48 -58.76 4.18
C GLY A 106 3.58 -59.28 2.74
N SER A 107 3.09 -58.54 1.75
CA SER A 107 3.22 -58.83 0.32
C SER A 107 4.36 -58.05 -0.35
N GLY A 108 5.13 -57.27 0.42
CA GLY A 108 6.25 -56.47 -0.09
C GLY A 108 5.83 -55.16 -0.78
N ARG A 109 4.58 -54.71 -0.62
CA ARG A 109 4.08 -53.43 -1.18
C ARG A 109 4.19 -52.32 -0.15
N VAL A 110 4.32 -51.06 -0.58
CA VAL A 110 4.39 -49.93 0.36
C VAL A 110 3.10 -49.83 1.17
N SER A 111 3.20 -49.86 2.50
CA SER A 111 2.06 -49.72 3.42
C SER A 111 2.01 -48.33 4.04
N THR A 112 3.18 -47.80 4.42
CA THR A 112 3.30 -46.46 5.04
C THR A 112 4.56 -45.76 4.55
N VAL A 113 4.46 -44.46 4.30
CA VAL A 113 5.59 -43.54 4.12
C VAL A 113 5.50 -42.47 5.20
N VAL A 114 6.54 -42.35 6.03
CA VAL A 114 6.65 -41.30 7.04
C VAL A 114 7.78 -40.36 6.65
N GLU A 115 7.44 -39.10 6.45
CA GLU A 115 8.35 -38.06 6.04
C GLU A 115 8.49 -37.01 7.14
N THR A 116 9.73 -36.65 7.50
CA THR A 116 10.00 -35.53 8.40
C THR A 116 10.11 -34.25 7.58
N VAL A 117 9.07 -33.44 7.64
CA VAL A 117 8.94 -32.18 6.93
C VAL A 117 8.92 -31.03 7.94
N ASP A 118 9.95 -30.20 7.93
CA ASP A 118 10.12 -29.07 8.87
C ASP A 118 9.99 -29.52 10.34
N GLY A 119 10.62 -30.65 10.67
CA GLY A 119 10.58 -31.24 12.02
C GLY A 119 9.23 -31.85 12.43
N GLN A 120 8.25 -31.87 11.54
CA GLN A 120 6.93 -32.48 11.75
C GLN A 120 6.76 -33.72 10.87
N LEU A 121 6.00 -34.71 11.35
CA LEU A 121 5.76 -35.93 10.59
C LEU A 121 4.58 -35.75 9.63
N ALA A 122 4.83 -36.00 8.35
CA ALA A 122 3.81 -36.30 7.35
C ALA A 122 3.71 -37.82 7.22
N THR A 123 2.55 -38.39 7.52
CA THR A 123 2.33 -39.84 7.45
C THR A 123 1.38 -40.14 6.30
N THR A 124 1.85 -40.89 5.33
CA THR A 124 1.05 -41.42 4.22
C THR A 124 0.82 -42.92 4.41
N THR A 125 -0.43 -43.37 4.42
CA THR A 125 -0.78 -44.79 4.41
C THR A 125 -1.41 -45.17 3.08
N VAL A 126 -1.11 -46.37 2.60
CA VAL A 126 -1.63 -46.91 1.34
C VAL A 126 -2.43 -48.17 1.64
N ALA A 127 -3.71 -48.17 1.30
CA ALA A 127 -4.54 -49.36 1.34
C ALA A 127 -4.76 -49.90 -0.07
N TYR A 128 -4.91 -51.22 -0.17
CA TYR A 128 -5.00 -51.92 -1.44
C TYR A 128 -6.33 -52.67 -1.57
N ASN A 129 -6.80 -52.80 -2.81
CA ASN A 129 -7.87 -53.70 -3.18
C ASN A 129 -7.42 -55.16 -3.10
N ALA A 130 -8.37 -56.08 -3.15
CA ALA A 130 -8.10 -57.52 -3.14
C ALA A 130 -7.29 -57.99 -4.36
N ASP A 131 -7.42 -57.30 -5.50
CA ASP A 131 -6.66 -57.57 -6.73
C ASP A 131 -5.23 -57.01 -6.70
N GLY A 132 -4.85 -56.34 -5.60
CA GLY A 132 -3.52 -55.81 -5.39
C GLY A 132 -3.33 -54.35 -5.84
N THR A 133 -4.32 -53.74 -6.49
CA THR A 133 -4.26 -52.32 -6.90
C THR A 133 -4.42 -51.38 -5.70
N VAL A 134 -3.93 -50.15 -5.80
CA VAL A 134 -4.09 -49.14 -4.73
C VAL A 134 -5.56 -48.74 -4.64
N ASN A 135 -6.15 -48.84 -3.45
CA ASN A 135 -7.51 -48.40 -3.18
C ASN A 135 -7.51 -46.95 -2.69
N THR A 136 -6.83 -46.71 -1.57
CA THR A 136 -6.76 -45.39 -0.95
C THR A 136 -5.33 -45.00 -0.59
N VAL A 137 -5.07 -43.70 -0.67
CA VAL A 137 -3.86 -43.06 -0.14
C VAL A 137 -4.31 -41.99 0.84
N THR A 138 -3.92 -42.12 2.10
CA THR A 138 -4.26 -41.16 3.15
C THR A 138 -3.01 -40.49 3.66
N THR A 139 -2.92 -39.16 3.52
CA THR A 139 -1.80 -38.37 4.04
C THR A 139 -2.27 -37.46 5.15
N THR A 140 -1.66 -37.58 6.33
CA THR A 140 -1.88 -36.69 7.47
C THR A 140 -0.63 -35.85 7.72
N TYR A 141 -0.80 -34.53 7.76
CA TYR A 141 0.27 -33.58 8.08
C TYR A 141 -0.30 -32.35 8.80
N ARG A 142 0.26 -32.01 9.97
CA ARG A 142 -0.12 -30.85 10.79
C ARG A 142 -1.65 -30.70 10.97
N GLY A 143 -2.31 -31.77 11.41
CA GLY A 143 -3.75 -31.78 11.71
C GLY A 143 -4.67 -31.78 10.48
N ARG A 144 -4.11 -31.79 9.27
CA ARG A 144 -4.87 -31.98 8.02
C ARG A 144 -4.71 -33.41 7.53
N THR A 145 -5.81 -34.00 7.10
CA THR A 145 -5.83 -35.34 6.50
C THR A 145 -6.48 -35.25 5.13
N ARG A 146 -5.72 -35.65 4.11
CA ARG A 146 -6.21 -35.85 2.75
C ARG A 146 -6.35 -37.35 2.49
N THR A 147 -7.53 -37.78 2.06
CA THR A 147 -7.78 -39.16 1.62
C THR A 147 -8.11 -39.14 0.15
N GLU A 148 -7.30 -39.83 -0.65
CA GLU A 148 -7.50 -40.00 -2.09
C GLU A 148 -7.91 -41.44 -2.39
N THR A 149 -9.06 -41.62 -3.05
CA THR A 149 -9.57 -42.93 -3.46
C THR A 149 -9.42 -43.07 -4.97
N MET A 150 -8.79 -44.16 -5.40
CA MET A 150 -8.45 -44.40 -6.80
C MET A 150 -9.59 -45.12 -7.54
N ALA A 151 -9.89 -44.69 -8.75
CA ALA A 151 -10.83 -45.34 -9.66
C ALA A 151 -10.09 -46.01 -10.82
N TYR A 152 -10.61 -47.12 -11.32
CA TYR A 152 -9.96 -47.93 -12.35
C TYR A 152 -10.89 -48.28 -13.51
N VAL A 153 -10.33 -48.30 -14.72
CA VAL A 153 -10.95 -48.86 -15.93
C VAL A 153 -9.93 -49.80 -16.57
N SER A 154 -10.34 -51.05 -16.80
CA SER A 154 -9.48 -52.09 -17.41
C SER A 154 -8.14 -52.27 -16.69
N GLY A 155 -8.15 -52.22 -15.35
CA GLY A 155 -6.96 -52.40 -14.51
C GLY A 155 -5.99 -51.21 -14.50
N ARG A 156 -6.37 -50.07 -15.09
CA ARG A 156 -5.57 -48.83 -15.08
C ARG A 156 -6.29 -47.74 -14.31
N VAL A 157 -5.53 -46.91 -13.58
CA VAL A 157 -6.08 -45.75 -12.89
C VAL A 157 -6.75 -44.84 -13.93
N SER A 158 -8.04 -44.59 -13.74
CA SER A 158 -8.86 -43.74 -14.61
C SER A 158 -9.21 -42.40 -13.97
N GLY A 159 -8.96 -42.27 -12.66
CA GLY A 159 -9.17 -41.04 -11.91
C GLY A 159 -9.00 -41.27 -10.42
N SER A 160 -9.16 -40.20 -9.66
CA SER A 160 -9.17 -40.25 -8.21
C SER A 160 -10.13 -39.21 -7.64
N ASN A 161 -10.65 -39.48 -6.45
CA ASN A 161 -11.44 -38.53 -5.67
C ASN A 161 -10.72 -38.24 -4.37
N ALA A 162 -10.51 -36.96 -4.07
CA ALA A 162 -9.85 -36.55 -2.86
C ALA A 162 -10.80 -35.81 -1.93
N SER A 163 -10.70 -36.11 -0.63
CA SER A 163 -11.37 -35.38 0.44
C SER A 163 -10.33 -34.90 1.43
N GLU A 164 -10.50 -33.67 1.91
CA GLU A 164 -9.63 -33.06 2.92
C GLU A 164 -10.45 -32.68 4.15
N VAL A 165 -9.93 -33.05 5.31
CA VAL A 165 -10.47 -32.67 6.61
C VAL A 165 -9.36 -32.01 7.42
N GLN A 166 -9.71 -30.91 8.08
CA GLN A 166 -8.85 -30.26 9.06
C GLN A 166 -9.47 -30.43 10.45
N ALA A 167 -8.67 -30.90 11.40
CA ALA A 167 -9.03 -30.94 12.81
C ALA A 167 -9.05 -29.55 13.44
#